data_AF-A0AAU0WIU6-F1
#
_entry.id   AF-A0AAU0WIU6-F1
#
_cell.length_a   1.000
_cell.length_b   1.000
_cell.length_c   1.000
_cell.angle_alpha   90.00
_cell.angle_beta   90.00
_cell.angle_gamma   90.00
#
_symmetry.space_group_name_H-M   'P 1'
#
loop_
_entity.id
_entity.type
_entity.pdbx_description
1 polymer ?
#
loop_
_entity_poly.entity_id
_entity_poly.type
_entity_poly.pdbx_seq_one_letter_code
_entity_poly.pdbx_strand_id
1 'polypeptide(L)'
;MSRTLRVRQSQTVVPFGVGAVFDIQGESFVATGIGDWPGRGRQRVDSPRLASRLGVTGFYAAPATANDRFDTPDAPGAPYIRFPSWLFCGSCRRMTRWRIADEKPGHPPRCPSCSPGRALAPMRFVQICQAGHLSDVDWWFWAHSRQDAGERRQCGDRDKLRFLVSERASGLEALSVACTAKGCGAARDLLDILGTHGMHCSGRNPWQRASEAVECEKPVQVVQRTAGNLYYPIVYSALDIPETDAPAVTDEALAARVRGHDLWVSLCRGADSPRAGVFRSMIQEDTGADDQLLDALLAEETGRPVSSATSTGTGTEPPRVGWRLDSM
;
A
#
# COMPACT_ATOMS: atom_id res chain seq x y z
N MET A 1 0.08 -17.40 23.92
CA MET A 1 0.47 -17.62 22.52
C MET A 1 0.70 -16.27 21.89
N SER A 2 1.89 -16.05 21.33
CA SER A 2 2.18 -14.87 20.49
C SER A 2 1.30 -14.93 19.25
N ARG A 3 0.68 -13.81 18.85
CA ARG A 3 -0.13 -13.74 17.62
C ARG A 3 0.59 -12.94 16.53
N THR A 4 0.31 -13.28 15.28
CA THR A 4 0.80 -12.52 14.13
C THR A 4 -0.39 -11.87 13.41
N LEU A 5 -0.33 -10.55 13.21
CA LEU A 5 -1.31 -9.82 12.42
C LEU A 5 -0.83 -9.77 10.97
N ARG A 6 -1.72 -10.09 10.03
CA ARG A 6 -1.39 -10.18 8.60
C ARG A 6 -2.26 -9.22 7.80
N VAL A 7 -1.66 -8.58 6.81
CA VAL A 7 -2.32 -7.75 5.80
C VAL A 7 -1.88 -8.24 4.42
N ARG A 8 -2.78 -8.21 3.42
CA ARG A 8 -2.40 -8.57 2.05
C ARG A 8 -1.49 -7.49 1.48
N GLN A 9 -0.50 -7.87 0.69
CA GLN A 9 0.42 -6.92 0.06
C GLN A 9 -0.32 -5.85 -0.77
N SER A 10 -1.33 -6.24 -1.55
CA SER A 10 -2.16 -5.30 -2.32
C SER A 10 -2.90 -4.30 -1.43
N GLN A 11 -3.36 -4.73 -0.26
CA GLN A 11 -4.04 -3.89 0.72
C GLN A 11 -3.14 -2.81 1.32
N THR A 12 -1.82 -3.02 1.33
CA THR A 12 -0.80 -2.03 1.76
C THR A 12 -0.58 -0.92 0.73
N VAL A 13 -1.08 -1.09 -0.51
CA VAL A 13 -1.09 -0.03 -1.52
C VAL A 13 -2.49 0.60 -1.57
N VAL A 14 -3.53 -0.23 -1.72
CA VAL A 14 -4.94 0.20 -1.72
C VAL A 14 -5.80 -0.85 -1.00
N PRO A 15 -6.63 -0.47 -0.01
CA PRO A 15 -6.93 0.90 0.41
C PRO A 15 -6.00 1.43 1.53
N PHE A 16 -5.15 0.60 2.13
CA PHE A 16 -4.37 0.97 3.32
C PHE A 16 -2.93 1.38 2.96
N GLY A 17 -2.81 2.34 2.04
CA GLY A 17 -1.54 2.99 1.68
C GLY A 17 -0.96 3.86 2.79
N VAL A 18 0.18 4.50 2.54
CA VAL A 18 0.86 5.40 3.50
C VAL A 18 -0.10 6.42 4.10
N GLY A 19 -0.18 6.48 5.43
CA GLY A 19 -1.08 7.38 6.16
C GLY A 19 -2.51 6.87 6.33
N ALA A 20 -2.88 5.76 5.70
CA ALA A 20 -4.17 5.13 5.93
C ALA A 20 -4.21 4.40 7.28
N VAL A 21 -5.32 4.55 7.98
CA VAL A 21 -5.58 3.80 9.22
C VAL A 21 -6.17 2.44 8.89
N PHE A 22 -5.62 1.39 9.49
CA PHE A 22 -5.99 0.01 9.31
C PHE A 22 -6.37 -0.63 10.65
N ASP A 23 -7.59 -1.17 10.71
CA ASP A 23 -8.10 -1.90 11.88
C ASP A 23 -8.01 -3.41 11.68
N ILE A 24 -7.51 -4.12 12.68
CA ILE A 24 -7.42 -5.57 12.65
C ILE A 24 -7.54 -6.15 14.06
N GLN A 25 -8.42 -7.13 14.25
CA GLN A 25 -8.62 -7.84 15.53
C GLN A 25 -8.79 -6.92 16.76
N GLY A 26 -9.51 -5.80 16.61
CA GLY A 26 -9.77 -4.85 17.70
C GLY A 26 -8.62 -3.87 17.99
N GLU A 27 -7.56 -3.89 17.20
CA GLU A 27 -6.48 -2.91 17.22
C GLU A 27 -6.52 -2.01 15.98
N SER A 28 -5.76 -0.91 16.05
CA SER A 28 -5.67 0.08 14.99
C SER A 28 -4.22 0.50 14.78
N PHE A 29 -3.84 0.61 13.51
CA PHE A 29 -2.50 0.97 13.07
C PHE A 29 -2.59 1.97 11.93
N VAL A 30 -1.52 2.72 11.67
CA VAL A 30 -1.38 3.56 10.48
C VAL A 30 -0.15 3.13 9.70
N ALA A 31 -0.27 3.07 8.37
CA ALA A 31 0.85 2.76 7.49
C ALA A 31 1.86 3.91 7.50
N THR A 32 3.13 3.57 7.68
CA THR A 32 4.23 4.56 7.73
C THR A 32 4.66 5.03 6.34
N GLY A 33 5.44 6.11 6.31
CA GLY A 33 6.06 6.59 5.07
C GLY A 33 7.00 5.59 4.40
N ILE A 34 7.21 5.76 3.09
CA ILE A 34 8.10 4.89 2.31
C ILE A 34 9.60 5.01 2.68
N GLY A 35 9.97 6.02 3.47
CA GLY A 35 11.35 6.22 3.93
C GLY A 35 11.83 5.09 4.85
N ASP A 36 10.94 4.50 5.64
CA ASP A 36 11.24 3.41 6.55
C ASP A 36 11.04 2.01 5.92
N TRP A 37 10.72 1.95 4.62
CA TRP A 37 10.57 0.68 3.93
C TRP A 37 11.93 -0.02 3.80
N PRO A 38 11.98 -1.35 4.00
CA PRO A 38 13.21 -2.11 3.92
C PRO A 38 13.93 -1.90 2.59
N GLY A 39 15.26 -1.72 2.67
CA GLY A 39 16.12 -1.56 1.49
C GLY A 39 16.33 -2.87 0.74
N ARG A 40 16.43 -3.99 1.46
CA ARG A 40 16.65 -5.33 0.89
C ARG A 40 15.33 -5.86 0.32
N GLY A 41 15.40 -6.50 -0.85
CA GLY A 41 14.24 -7.15 -1.48
C GLY A 41 13.27 -6.16 -2.16
N ARG A 42 13.71 -4.93 -2.44
CA ARG A 42 12.94 -3.97 -3.24
C ARG A 42 12.77 -4.49 -4.65
N GLN A 43 11.55 -4.87 -5.00
CA GLN A 43 11.19 -5.24 -6.36
C GLN A 43 10.86 -3.97 -7.14
N ARG A 44 11.66 -3.68 -8.16
CA ARG A 44 11.41 -2.58 -9.09
C ARG A 44 10.17 -2.89 -9.93
N VAL A 45 9.35 -1.88 -10.18
CA VAL A 45 8.22 -1.92 -11.11
C VAL A 45 8.57 -0.98 -12.25
N ASP A 46 8.79 -1.53 -13.44
CA ASP A 46 9.17 -0.75 -14.61
C ASP A 46 7.94 -0.09 -15.22
N SER A 47 7.99 1.24 -15.30
CA SER A 47 7.03 2.03 -16.06
C SER A 47 7.68 3.37 -16.42
N PRO A 48 8.59 3.39 -17.43
CA PRO A 48 9.39 4.58 -17.75
C PRO A 48 8.53 5.80 -18.13
N ARG A 49 7.44 5.56 -18.88
CA ARG A 49 6.51 6.62 -19.31
C ARG A 49 5.81 7.26 -18.10
N LEU A 50 5.33 6.46 -17.15
CA LEU A 50 4.71 6.97 -15.92
C LEU A 50 5.73 7.66 -15.01
N ALA A 51 6.93 7.08 -14.87
CA ALA A 51 8.01 7.65 -14.06
C ALA A 51 8.41 9.03 -14.55
N SER A 52 8.62 9.18 -15.87
CA SER A 52 8.90 10.46 -16.52
C SER A 52 7.78 11.48 -16.28
N ARG A 53 6.51 11.08 -16.46
CA ARG A 53 5.35 11.96 -16.25
C ARG A 53 5.21 12.42 -14.79
N LEU A 54 5.54 11.58 -13.82
CA LEU A 54 5.49 11.92 -12.39
C LEU A 54 6.77 12.59 -11.87
N GLY A 55 7.82 12.70 -12.68
CA GLY A 55 9.11 13.26 -12.26
C GLY A 55 9.82 12.42 -11.21
N VAL A 56 9.60 11.09 -11.19
CA VAL A 56 10.24 10.15 -10.25
C VAL A 56 11.25 9.27 -10.98
N THR A 57 12.22 8.73 -10.24
CA THR A 57 13.27 7.86 -10.81
C THR A 57 12.80 6.44 -11.11
N GLY A 58 11.67 6.02 -10.55
CA GLY A 58 11.08 4.71 -10.76
C GLY A 58 10.08 4.34 -9.66
N PHE A 59 9.53 3.13 -9.76
CA PHE A 59 8.58 2.59 -8.80
C PHE A 59 9.10 1.32 -8.16
N TYR A 60 8.63 1.06 -6.94
CA TYR A 60 8.89 -0.17 -6.22
C TYR A 60 7.56 -0.78 -5.78
N ALA A 61 7.46 -2.11 -5.86
CA ALA A 61 6.34 -2.82 -5.27
C ALA A 61 6.39 -2.70 -3.74
N ALA A 62 5.22 -2.74 -3.10
CA ALA A 62 5.15 -2.83 -1.64
C ALA A 62 5.96 -4.05 -1.15
N PRO A 63 6.71 -3.97 -0.04
CA PRO A 63 7.48 -5.10 0.47
C PRO A 63 6.56 -6.29 0.75
N ALA A 64 6.86 -7.44 0.14
CA ALA A 64 6.20 -8.70 0.45
C ALA A 64 6.93 -9.36 1.63
N THR A 65 6.17 -9.81 2.63
CA THR A 65 6.64 -10.86 3.54
C THR A 65 6.41 -12.20 2.83
N ALA A 66 7.47 -12.97 2.60
CA ALA A 66 7.34 -14.26 1.91
C ALA A 66 6.38 -15.20 2.67
N ASN A 67 5.57 -15.97 1.95
CA ASN A 67 4.53 -16.85 2.51
C ASN A 67 5.10 -17.89 3.52
N ASP A 68 4.25 -18.50 4.35
CA ASP A 68 4.55 -19.47 5.43
C ASP A 68 5.60 -20.58 5.14
N ARG A 69 5.88 -20.90 3.86
CA ARG A 69 6.92 -21.88 3.44
C ARG A 69 8.34 -21.29 3.30
N PHE A 70 8.43 -19.97 3.16
CA PHE A 70 9.66 -19.18 2.99
C PHE A 70 9.70 -18.00 3.97
N ASP A 71 8.82 -18.02 4.97
CA ASP A 71 8.76 -17.05 6.04
C ASP A 71 10.14 -17.01 6.71
N THR A 72 10.84 -15.91 6.53
CA THR A 72 11.94 -15.55 7.41
C THR A 72 11.27 -14.84 8.59
N PRO A 73 11.29 -15.41 9.81
CA PRO A 73 10.87 -14.69 10.99
C PRO A 73 11.55 -13.31 10.97
N ASP A 74 10.77 -12.25 11.13
CA ASP A 74 11.24 -10.86 11.12
C ASP A 74 11.69 -10.28 9.76
N ALA A 75 11.34 -10.90 8.63
CA ALA A 75 11.48 -10.24 7.33
C ALA A 75 10.59 -8.97 7.29
N PRO A 76 11.17 -7.78 7.12
CA PRO A 76 10.42 -6.54 7.24
C PRO A 76 9.40 -6.42 6.09
N GLY A 77 8.12 -6.37 6.45
CA GLY A 77 7.06 -5.88 5.57
C GLY A 77 7.03 -4.34 5.54
N ALA A 78 6.01 -3.75 4.91
CA ALA A 78 5.77 -2.32 5.06
C ALA A 78 5.56 -2.00 6.55
N PRO A 79 6.18 -0.95 7.12
CA PRO A 79 6.06 -0.67 8.53
C PRO A 79 4.69 -0.06 8.85
N TYR A 80 4.11 -0.50 9.96
CA TYR A 80 2.91 0.06 10.56
C TYR A 80 3.21 0.44 12.00
N ILE A 81 2.60 1.52 12.47
CA ILE A 81 2.69 1.95 13.86
C ILE A 81 1.29 1.97 14.48
N ARG A 82 1.20 1.72 15.79
CA ARG A 82 -0.08 1.81 16.48
C ARG A 82 -0.60 3.24 16.43
N PHE A 83 -1.83 3.40 15.98
CA PHE A 83 -2.48 4.69 15.94
C PHE A 83 -3.99 4.51 16.04
N PRO A 84 -4.68 5.26 16.91
CA PRO A 84 -4.18 6.36 17.73
C PRO A 84 -3.34 5.84 18.90
N SER A 85 -2.43 6.66 19.41
CA SER A 85 -1.63 6.29 20.58
C SER A 85 -2.49 6.25 21.86
N TRP A 86 -3.58 7.00 21.91
CA TRP A 86 -4.53 6.92 23.01
C TRP A 86 -5.45 5.70 22.90
N LEU A 87 -5.37 4.85 23.91
CA LEU A 87 -6.22 3.68 24.10
C LEU A 87 -7.04 3.84 25.39
N PHE A 88 -8.11 3.08 25.54
CA PHE A 88 -8.88 3.01 26.78
C PHE A 88 -9.25 1.58 27.19
N CYS A 89 -9.39 1.36 28.48
CA CYS A 89 -9.86 0.09 29.02
C CYS A 89 -11.39 0.04 29.04
N GLY A 90 -11.99 -0.95 28.39
CA GLY A 90 -13.45 -1.14 28.41
C GLY A 90 -14.03 -1.42 29.80
N SER A 91 -13.22 -1.94 30.73
CA SER A 91 -13.65 -2.29 32.10
C SER A 91 -13.47 -1.14 33.10
N CYS A 92 -12.24 -0.67 33.32
CA CYS A 92 -11.99 0.39 34.31
C CYS A 92 -12.06 1.82 33.74
N ARG A 93 -12.31 1.95 32.42
CA ARG A 93 -12.50 3.22 31.72
C ARG A 93 -11.27 4.14 31.69
N ARG A 94 -10.11 3.69 32.20
CA ARG A 94 -8.84 4.42 32.15
C ARG A 94 -8.38 4.59 30.69
N MET A 95 -7.97 5.81 30.35
CA MET A 95 -7.26 6.10 29.11
C MET A 95 -5.76 5.97 29.36
N THR A 96 -5.03 5.45 28.38
CA THR A 96 -3.58 5.27 28.44
C THR A 96 -2.99 5.65 27.10
N ARG A 97 -1.97 6.51 27.12
CA ARG A 97 -1.18 6.79 25.93
C ARG A 97 -0.15 5.69 25.75
N TRP A 98 -0.35 4.86 24.74
CA TRP A 98 0.53 3.75 24.41
C TRP A 98 1.69 4.24 23.54
N ARG A 99 2.91 4.12 24.03
CA ARG A 99 4.12 4.57 23.33
C ARG A 99 4.74 3.42 22.56
N ILE A 100 5.60 3.74 21.61
CA ILE A 100 6.40 2.75 20.86
C ILE A 100 7.17 1.83 21.84
N ALA A 101 7.73 2.39 22.92
CA ALA A 101 8.44 1.62 23.94
C ALA A 101 7.55 0.66 24.76
N ASP A 102 6.23 0.85 24.73
CA ASP A 102 5.27 -0.01 25.42
C ASP A 102 4.82 -1.19 24.53
N GLU A 103 5.13 -1.17 23.21
CA GLU A 103 4.80 -2.25 22.28
C GLU A 103 5.52 -3.55 22.61
N LYS A 104 4.80 -4.66 22.48
CA LYS A 104 5.32 -6.01 22.66
C LYS A 104 4.92 -6.87 21.46
N PRO A 105 5.89 -7.35 20.66
CA PRO A 105 5.58 -8.19 19.50
C PRO A 105 4.64 -9.33 19.85
N GLY A 106 3.60 -9.48 19.02
CA GLY A 106 2.57 -10.50 19.15
C GLY A 106 1.67 -10.44 20.38
N HIS A 107 1.67 -9.33 21.13
CA HIS A 107 0.80 -9.14 22.29
C HIS A 107 -0.03 -7.85 22.18
N PRO A 108 -1.37 -7.90 22.32
CA PRO A 108 -2.18 -6.69 22.39
C PRO A 108 -1.79 -5.81 23.58
N PRO A 109 -1.99 -4.49 23.48
CA PRO A 109 -1.97 -3.61 24.64
C PRO A 109 -2.95 -4.07 25.72
N ARG A 110 -2.46 -4.19 26.96
CA ARG A 110 -3.27 -4.59 28.12
C ARG A 110 -3.29 -3.49 29.16
N CYS A 111 -4.44 -3.32 29.79
CA CYS A 111 -4.65 -2.38 30.87
C CYS A 111 -3.76 -2.75 32.08
N PRO A 112 -2.87 -1.85 32.52
CA PRO A 112 -1.98 -2.11 33.66
C PRO A 112 -2.71 -2.05 35.01
N SER A 113 -3.95 -1.55 35.04
CA SER A 113 -4.71 -1.32 36.28
C SER A 113 -5.82 -2.34 36.54
N CYS A 114 -5.99 -3.32 35.66
CA CYS A 114 -6.98 -4.38 35.82
C CYS A 114 -6.27 -5.71 36.11
N SER A 115 -6.83 -6.51 37.00
CA SER A 115 -6.44 -7.91 37.20
C SER A 115 -7.67 -8.81 37.00
N PRO A 116 -7.69 -9.70 36.00
CA PRO A 116 -6.68 -9.87 34.95
C PRO A 116 -6.63 -8.67 33.99
N GLY A 117 -5.46 -8.44 33.37
CA GLY A 117 -5.23 -7.36 32.42
C GLY A 117 -6.14 -7.46 31.19
N ARG A 118 -7.06 -6.50 31.03
CA ARG A 118 -8.00 -6.44 29.90
C ARG A 118 -7.34 -5.81 28.67
N ALA A 119 -7.72 -6.24 27.47
CA ALA A 119 -7.25 -5.60 26.25
C ALA A 119 -7.73 -4.14 26.19
N LEU A 120 -6.84 -3.24 25.75
CA LEU A 120 -7.18 -1.84 25.52
C LEU A 120 -7.76 -1.67 24.11
N ALA A 121 -8.74 -0.78 23.98
CA ALA A 121 -9.35 -0.43 22.71
C ALA A 121 -8.82 0.94 22.24
N PRO A 122 -8.58 1.15 20.93
CA PRO A 122 -8.17 2.44 20.41
C PRO A 122 -9.26 3.50 20.57
N MET A 123 -8.87 4.75 20.84
CA MET A 123 -9.81 5.86 20.76
C MET A 123 -10.37 6.00 19.33
N ARG A 124 -11.62 6.46 19.24
CA ARG A 124 -12.38 6.49 17.98
C ARG A 124 -12.29 7.81 17.22
N PHE A 125 -11.62 8.80 17.79
CA PHE A 125 -11.47 10.13 17.22
C PHE A 125 -10.01 10.50 17.10
N VAL A 126 -9.68 11.19 16.02
CA VAL A 126 -8.35 11.65 15.66
C VAL A 126 -8.47 13.06 15.14
N GLN A 127 -7.38 13.81 15.12
CA GLN A 127 -7.36 15.14 14.54
C GLN A 127 -6.52 15.16 13.26
N ILE A 128 -6.99 15.95 12.29
CA ILE A 128 -6.32 16.19 11.01
C ILE A 128 -6.23 17.69 10.73
N CYS A 129 -5.29 18.11 9.89
CA CYS A 129 -5.25 19.47 9.38
C CYS A 129 -5.11 19.49 7.86
N GLN A 130 -5.39 20.64 7.24
CA GLN A 130 -5.30 20.82 5.78
C GLN A 130 -3.88 20.69 5.22
N ALA A 131 -2.84 20.75 6.06
CA ALA A 131 -1.46 20.47 5.63
C ALA A 131 -1.15 18.96 5.55
N GLY A 132 -2.11 18.08 5.84
CA GLY A 132 -1.94 16.63 5.73
C GLY A 132 -1.36 15.95 6.98
N HIS A 133 -1.33 16.64 8.13
CA HIS A 133 -0.91 16.02 9.39
C HIS A 133 -2.06 15.29 10.06
N LEU A 134 -1.81 14.03 10.43
CA LEU A 134 -2.64 13.17 11.26
C LEU A 134 -2.09 13.09 12.68
N SER A 135 -2.93 13.23 13.70
CA SER A 135 -2.51 13.06 15.09
C SER A 135 -3.65 12.62 16.00
N ASP A 136 -3.30 12.18 17.21
CA ASP A 136 -4.28 11.98 18.28
C ASP A 136 -4.96 13.32 18.64
N VAL A 137 -6.22 13.27 19.05
CA VAL A 137 -6.87 14.40 19.71
C VAL A 137 -6.13 14.73 21.01
N ASP A 138 -5.93 16.01 21.32
CA ASP A 138 -5.44 16.43 22.64
C ASP A 138 -6.54 16.22 23.70
N TRP A 139 -6.68 14.97 24.16
CA TRP A 139 -7.73 14.56 25.10
C TRP A 139 -7.64 15.28 26.45
N TRP A 140 -6.43 15.67 26.86
CA TRP A 140 -6.27 16.49 28.06
C TRP A 140 -6.89 17.87 27.82
N PHE A 141 -6.54 18.53 26.72
CA PHE A 141 -7.13 19.82 26.38
C PHE A 141 -8.66 19.70 26.23
N TRP A 142 -9.15 18.66 25.56
CA TRP A 142 -10.58 18.41 25.40
C TRP A 142 -11.31 18.37 26.75
N ALA A 143 -10.82 17.56 27.70
CA ALA A 143 -11.44 17.44 29.02
C ALA A 143 -11.48 18.76 29.81
N HIS A 144 -10.51 19.66 29.58
CA HIS A 144 -10.37 20.95 30.29
C HIS A 144 -10.88 22.15 29.48
N SER A 145 -11.38 21.94 28.27
CA SER A 145 -11.73 23.03 27.35
C SER A 145 -12.97 23.83 27.77
N ARG A 146 -13.78 23.30 28.70
CA ARG A 146 -14.89 24.02 29.35
C ARG A 146 -14.48 24.76 30.62
N GLN A 147 -13.24 24.58 31.10
CA GLN A 147 -12.70 25.28 32.26
C GLN A 147 -12.02 26.59 31.85
N ASP A 148 -11.99 27.53 32.79
CA ASP A 148 -11.26 28.77 32.60
C ASP A 148 -9.77 28.51 32.41
N ALA A 149 -9.10 29.41 31.69
CA ALA A 149 -7.67 29.28 31.41
C ALA A 149 -6.81 29.19 32.70
N GLY A 150 -7.26 29.83 33.79
CA GLY A 150 -6.62 29.76 35.10
C GLY A 150 -6.70 28.36 35.72
N GLU A 151 -7.89 27.77 35.76
CA GLU A 151 -8.13 26.43 36.33
C GLU A 151 -7.41 25.35 35.52
N ARG A 152 -7.50 25.42 34.19
CA ARG A 152 -6.82 24.49 33.29
C ARG A 152 -5.30 24.49 33.49
N ARG A 153 -4.68 25.64 33.78
CA ARG A 153 -3.24 25.73 34.07
C ARG A 153 -2.83 25.09 35.41
N GLN A 154 -3.77 24.87 36.33
CA GLN A 154 -3.49 24.21 37.61
C GLN A 154 -3.35 22.68 37.48
N CYS A 155 -3.87 22.08 36.40
CA CYS A 155 -3.74 20.66 36.16
C CYS A 155 -2.56 20.34 35.22
N GLY A 156 -1.39 19.99 35.79
CA GLY A 156 -0.24 19.53 34.99
C GLY A 156 -0.30 18.06 34.56
N ASP A 157 -1.23 17.27 35.12
CA ASP A 157 -1.35 15.83 34.92
C ASP A 157 -2.05 15.50 33.58
N ARG A 158 -1.28 15.38 32.50
CA ARG A 158 -1.83 15.15 31.15
C ARG A 158 -2.32 13.73 30.87
N ASP A 159 -1.87 12.75 31.65
CA ASP A 159 -2.14 11.32 31.39
C ASP A 159 -3.22 10.70 32.28
N LYS A 160 -3.74 11.44 33.28
CA LYS A 160 -4.74 10.94 34.23
C LYS A 160 -6.17 11.06 33.69
N LEU A 161 -6.45 10.46 32.54
CA LEU A 161 -7.75 10.58 31.87
C LEU A 161 -8.58 9.29 31.97
N ARG A 162 -9.91 9.44 31.97
CA ARG A 162 -10.87 8.34 31.83
C ARG A 162 -11.88 8.66 30.74
N PHE A 163 -12.23 7.67 29.93
CA PHE A 163 -13.27 7.74 28.93
C PHE A 163 -14.54 7.15 29.53
N LEU A 164 -15.56 7.92 29.85
CA LEU A 164 -16.77 7.47 30.56
C LEU A 164 -17.94 7.27 29.61
N VAL A 165 -18.89 6.41 29.99
CA VAL A 165 -20.21 6.27 29.33
C VAL A 165 -21.29 6.54 30.37
N SER A 166 -22.21 7.43 30.05
CA SER A 166 -23.43 7.68 30.81
C SER A 166 -24.53 6.73 30.32
N GLU A 167 -25.25 6.11 31.25
CA GLU A 167 -26.43 5.29 30.94
C GLU A 167 -27.69 6.13 30.71
N ARG A 168 -27.64 7.42 31.05
CA ARG A 168 -28.80 8.33 31.03
C ARG A 168 -28.97 9.10 29.72
N ALA A 169 -28.03 8.96 28.80
CA ALA A 169 -28.00 9.66 27.53
C ALA A 169 -27.75 8.64 26.40
N SER A 170 -28.12 9.00 25.17
CA SER A 170 -27.77 8.25 23.97
C SER A 170 -26.69 9.01 23.18
N GLY A 171 -26.24 8.49 22.04
CA GLY A 171 -25.36 9.25 21.16
C GLY A 171 -23.95 9.56 21.70
N LEU A 172 -23.43 10.74 21.33
CA LEU A 172 -22.07 11.19 21.69
C LEU A 172 -22.05 11.94 23.02
N GLU A 173 -23.15 12.57 23.41
CA GLU A 173 -23.38 13.19 24.72
C GLU A 173 -23.33 12.17 25.87
N ALA A 174 -23.61 10.89 25.58
CA ALA A 174 -23.40 9.80 26.53
C ALA A 174 -21.93 9.50 26.79
N LEU A 175 -21.02 9.97 25.94
CA LEU A 175 -19.59 9.67 26.02
C LEU A 175 -18.86 10.90 26.54
N SER A 176 -17.94 10.74 27.48
CA SER A 176 -17.16 11.87 28.00
C SER A 176 -15.72 11.50 28.31
N VAL A 177 -14.85 12.51 28.35
CA VAL A 177 -13.49 12.38 28.87
C VAL A 177 -13.38 13.20 30.14
N ALA A 178 -12.92 12.56 31.21
CA ALA A 178 -12.74 13.17 32.52
C ALA A 178 -11.29 13.07 32.99
N CYS A 179 -10.77 14.16 33.56
CA CYS A 179 -9.51 14.20 34.26
C CYS A 179 -9.68 13.71 35.71
N THR A 180 -8.86 12.73 36.07
CA THR A 180 -8.81 12.12 37.41
C THR A 180 -7.57 12.53 38.19
N ALA A 181 -6.90 13.59 37.75
CA ALA A 181 -5.87 14.24 38.55
C ALA A 181 -6.45 14.75 39.87
N LYS A 182 -5.64 14.67 40.92
CA LYS A 182 -6.07 15.06 42.27
C LYS A 182 -6.45 16.54 42.28
N GLY A 183 -7.70 16.85 42.60
CA GLY A 183 -8.21 18.23 42.68
C GLY A 183 -8.62 18.89 41.36
N CYS A 184 -8.64 18.17 40.22
CA CYS A 184 -9.01 18.76 38.93
C CYS A 184 -10.51 18.65 38.62
N GLY A 185 -11.04 17.42 38.53
CA GLY A 185 -12.46 17.18 38.23
C GLY A 185 -12.94 17.61 36.84
N ALA A 186 -12.06 18.11 35.96
CA ALA A 186 -12.42 18.53 34.61
C ALA A 186 -13.05 17.40 33.81
N ALA A 187 -14.17 17.66 33.13
CA ALA A 187 -14.80 16.70 32.24
C ALA A 187 -15.54 17.41 31.11
N ARG A 188 -15.57 16.78 29.94
CA ARG A 188 -16.37 17.21 28.79
C ARG A 188 -16.93 16.00 28.06
N ASP A 189 -18.21 16.06 27.70
CA ASP A 189 -18.84 15.08 26.80
C ASP A 189 -18.28 15.17 25.37
N LEU A 190 -18.74 14.30 24.47
CA LEU A 190 -18.32 14.27 23.08
C LEU A 190 -19.39 14.81 22.12
N LEU A 191 -20.47 15.44 22.61
CA LEU A 191 -21.60 15.87 21.76
C LEU A 191 -21.13 16.72 20.58
N ASP A 192 -20.22 17.66 20.85
CA ASP A 192 -19.67 18.59 19.87
C ASP A 192 -18.24 18.23 19.45
N ILE A 193 -17.75 17.01 19.68
CA ILE A 193 -16.34 16.64 19.43
C ILE A 193 -15.88 16.87 17.99
N LEU A 194 -16.74 16.69 17.01
CA LEU A 194 -16.38 16.80 15.60
C LEU A 194 -16.16 18.27 15.20
N GLY A 195 -15.16 18.50 14.34
CA GLY A 195 -14.82 19.85 13.88
C GLY A 195 -13.66 20.50 14.67
N THR A 196 -13.63 21.83 14.72
CA THR A 196 -12.50 22.61 15.23
C THR A 196 -12.76 23.13 16.63
N HIS A 197 -11.79 22.94 17.54
CA HIS A 197 -11.93 23.24 18.97
C HIS A 197 -10.75 24.01 19.58
N GLY A 198 -10.00 24.77 18.78
CA GLY A 198 -8.84 25.54 19.26
C GLY A 198 -7.63 24.67 19.69
N MET A 199 -7.62 23.40 19.31
CA MET A 199 -6.44 22.54 19.40
C MET A 199 -5.42 22.90 18.31
N HIS A 200 -4.17 22.55 18.54
CA HIS A 200 -3.06 22.90 17.67
C HIS A 200 -2.56 21.67 16.91
N CYS A 201 -2.11 21.89 15.68
CA CYS A 201 -1.47 20.84 14.89
C CYS A 201 -0.13 20.45 15.52
N SER A 202 0.18 19.16 15.55
CA SER A 202 1.47 18.63 16.00
C SER A 202 2.63 18.94 15.04
N GLY A 203 2.33 19.40 13.83
CA GLY A 203 3.32 19.64 12.77
C GLY A 203 3.95 18.38 12.21
N ARG A 204 3.42 17.20 12.56
CA ARG A 204 3.96 15.89 12.12
C ARG A 204 2.88 14.82 12.13
N ASN A 205 3.09 13.80 11.30
CA ASN A 205 2.34 12.56 11.30
C ASN A 205 2.80 11.60 12.41
N PRO A 206 2.00 10.58 12.78
CA PRO A 206 2.27 9.73 13.93
C PRO A 206 3.56 8.89 13.78
N TRP A 207 3.97 8.59 12.53
CA TRP A 207 5.18 7.83 12.23
C TRP A 207 6.44 8.69 12.12
N GLN A 208 6.30 10.02 12.10
CA GLN A 208 7.42 10.93 12.03
C GLN A 208 8.01 11.20 13.41
N ARG A 209 9.33 11.42 13.46
CA ARG A 209 10.07 11.79 14.65
C ARG A 209 9.68 13.20 15.10
N ALA A 210 9.92 13.49 16.37
CA ALA A 210 9.68 14.84 16.89
C ALA A 210 10.53 15.91 16.18
N SER A 211 11.74 15.57 15.74
CA SER A 211 12.64 16.44 14.98
C SER A 211 12.17 16.75 13.56
N GLU A 212 11.23 15.97 13.02
CA GLU A 212 10.64 16.17 11.69
C GLU A 212 9.38 17.06 11.76
N ALA A 213 9.01 17.53 12.95
CA ALA A 213 7.87 18.42 13.10
C ALA A 213 8.16 19.79 12.45
N VAL A 214 7.22 20.24 11.62
CA VAL A 214 7.24 21.56 11.02
C VAL A 214 6.28 22.50 11.75
N GLU A 215 6.55 23.80 11.68
CA GLU A 215 5.59 24.80 12.16
C GLU A 215 4.32 24.75 11.30
N CYS A 216 3.17 24.53 11.93
CA CYS A 216 1.90 24.35 11.24
C CYS A 216 0.77 25.04 11.99
N GLU A 217 0.36 26.20 11.48
CA GLU A 217 -0.73 27.02 12.03
C GLU A 217 -2.10 26.66 11.47
N LYS A 218 -2.19 25.62 10.62
CA LYS A 218 -3.47 25.20 10.04
C LYS A 218 -4.40 24.71 11.15
N PRO A 219 -5.69 25.11 11.12
CA PRO A 219 -6.66 24.65 12.10
C PRO A 219 -6.81 23.14 12.02
N VAL A 220 -6.90 22.49 13.18
CA VAL A 220 -7.19 21.06 13.26
C VAL A 220 -8.69 20.81 13.29
N GLN A 221 -9.09 19.69 12.71
CA GLN A 221 -10.43 19.16 12.74
C GLN A 221 -10.40 17.78 13.36
N VAL A 222 -11.25 17.55 14.35
CA VAL A 222 -11.47 16.22 14.89
C VAL A 222 -12.49 15.50 14.03
N VAL A 223 -12.14 14.27 13.65
CA VAL A 223 -12.96 13.38 12.84
C VAL A 223 -13.01 12.00 13.48
N GLN A 224 -13.97 11.18 13.06
CA GLN A 224 -13.94 9.76 13.43
C GLN A 224 -12.77 9.08 12.71
N ARG A 225 -12.07 8.20 13.43
CA ARG A 225 -10.92 7.45 12.92
C ARG A 225 -11.26 6.56 11.71
N THR A 226 -12.51 6.17 11.58
CA THR A 226 -13.03 5.37 10.46
C THR A 226 -13.82 6.21 9.45
N ALA A 227 -13.73 7.53 9.53
CA ALA A 227 -14.45 8.40 8.61
C ALA A 227 -13.86 8.31 7.20
N GLY A 228 -14.72 8.32 6.19
CA GLY A 228 -14.30 8.25 4.77
C GLY A 228 -13.47 9.47 4.32
N ASN A 229 -13.47 10.56 5.09
CA ASN A 229 -12.70 11.76 4.84
C ASN A 229 -11.36 11.83 5.57
N LEU A 230 -10.93 10.75 6.23
CA LEU A 230 -9.65 10.72 6.92
C LEU A 230 -8.46 10.52 5.97
N TYR A 231 -8.64 9.72 4.93
CA TYR A 231 -7.57 9.33 4.01
C TYR A 231 -8.09 9.23 2.58
N TYR A 232 -7.38 9.88 1.66
CA TYR A 232 -7.58 9.76 0.23
C TYR A 232 -6.23 9.57 -0.46
N PRO A 233 -6.03 8.47 -1.21
CA PRO A 233 -4.83 8.33 -2.02
C PRO A 233 -4.91 9.27 -3.23
N ILE A 234 -3.76 9.81 -3.65
CA ILE A 234 -3.61 10.38 -4.98
C ILE A 234 -3.27 9.22 -5.93
N VAL A 235 -4.18 8.93 -6.85
CA VAL A 235 -4.05 7.78 -7.76
C VAL A 235 -3.67 8.26 -9.15
N TYR A 236 -2.56 7.74 -9.66
CA TYR A 236 -2.17 7.83 -11.07
C TYR A 236 -2.23 6.45 -11.70
N SER A 237 -2.84 6.35 -12.88
CA SER A 237 -2.91 5.11 -13.65
C SER A 237 -2.17 5.25 -14.97
N ALA A 238 -1.57 4.16 -15.41
CA ALA A 238 -1.01 4.00 -16.74
C ALA A 238 -1.40 2.63 -17.28
N LEU A 239 -1.68 2.56 -18.59
CA LEU A 239 -1.78 1.30 -19.30
C LEU A 239 -0.41 1.02 -19.91
N ASP A 240 0.20 -0.09 -19.49
CA ASP A 240 1.44 -0.57 -20.07
C ASP A 240 1.13 -1.70 -21.02
N ILE A 241 1.43 -1.49 -22.31
CA ILE A 241 1.24 -2.50 -23.36
C ILE A 241 2.64 -3.00 -23.69
N PRO A 242 2.95 -4.28 -23.46
CA PRO A 242 4.25 -4.83 -23.80
C PRO A 242 4.54 -4.56 -25.27
N GLU A 243 5.66 -3.90 -25.56
CA GLU A 243 6.19 -3.86 -26.92
C GLU A 243 6.55 -5.30 -27.26
N THR A 244 5.89 -5.87 -28.26
CA THR A 244 6.15 -7.25 -28.66
C THR A 244 7.53 -7.24 -29.33
N ASP A 245 8.42 -8.18 -28.97
CA ASP A 245 9.70 -8.39 -29.67
C ASP A 245 9.51 -8.83 -31.14
N ALA A 246 8.27 -8.93 -31.61
CA ALA A 246 8.01 -8.97 -33.03
C ALA A 246 8.60 -7.68 -33.62
N PRO A 247 9.59 -7.77 -34.52
CA PRO A 247 10.04 -6.58 -35.22
C PRO A 247 8.78 -5.93 -35.76
N ALA A 248 8.50 -4.70 -35.31
CA ALA A 248 7.52 -3.86 -35.98
C ALA A 248 7.89 -3.97 -37.44
N VAL A 249 7.05 -4.59 -38.27
CA VAL A 249 7.36 -4.87 -39.66
C VAL A 249 7.88 -3.56 -40.23
N THR A 250 9.20 -3.46 -40.37
CA THR A 250 9.90 -2.16 -40.49
C THR A 250 9.66 -1.52 -41.83
N ASP A 251 8.73 -2.06 -42.60
CA ASP A 251 8.47 -1.67 -43.95
C ASP A 251 7.03 -2.04 -44.29
N GLU A 252 6.07 -1.34 -43.69
CA GLU A 252 4.64 -1.46 -43.99
C GLU A 252 4.38 -1.27 -45.51
N ALA A 253 5.23 -0.49 -46.18
CA ALA A 253 5.25 -0.36 -47.64
C ALA A 253 5.72 -1.63 -48.35
N LEU A 254 6.77 -2.30 -47.87
CA LEU A 254 7.21 -3.60 -48.39
C LEU A 254 6.17 -4.70 -48.12
N ALA A 255 5.56 -4.70 -46.93
CA ALA A 255 4.48 -5.62 -46.60
C ALA A 255 3.25 -5.40 -47.49
N ALA A 256 2.91 -4.15 -47.81
CA ALA A 256 1.87 -3.82 -48.77
C ALA A 256 2.23 -4.28 -50.20
N ARG A 257 3.50 -4.15 -50.62
CA ARG A 257 3.99 -4.68 -51.90
C ARG A 257 3.90 -6.20 -51.98
N VAL A 258 4.25 -6.90 -50.91
CA VAL A 258 4.10 -8.36 -50.80
C VAL A 258 2.63 -8.76 -50.90
N ARG A 259 1.74 -8.15 -50.09
CA ARG A 259 0.31 -8.49 -50.11
C ARG A 259 -0.38 -8.15 -51.43
N GLY A 260 0.10 -7.11 -52.11
CA GLY A 260 -0.39 -6.67 -53.42
C GLY A 260 0.19 -7.45 -54.61
N HIS A 261 1.13 -8.37 -54.39
CA HIS A 261 1.73 -9.15 -55.46
C HIS A 261 0.75 -10.20 -56.02
N ASP A 262 0.72 -10.37 -57.35
CA ASP A 262 -0.24 -11.28 -58.03
C ASP A 262 -0.16 -12.73 -57.53
N LEU A 263 1.04 -13.16 -57.13
CA LEU A 263 1.30 -14.51 -56.62
C LEU A 263 1.01 -14.67 -55.12
N TRP A 264 0.72 -13.59 -54.38
CA TRP A 264 0.53 -13.64 -52.92
C TRP A 264 -0.65 -14.55 -52.53
N VAL A 265 -1.81 -14.36 -53.16
CA VAL A 265 -3.00 -15.18 -52.89
C VAL A 265 -2.76 -16.65 -53.22
N SER A 266 -1.98 -16.94 -54.27
CA SER A 266 -1.60 -18.30 -54.65
C SER A 266 -0.67 -18.94 -53.62
N LEU A 267 0.26 -18.16 -53.06
CA LEU A 267 1.13 -18.62 -51.97
C LEU A 267 0.33 -18.88 -50.69
N CYS A 268 -0.60 -17.99 -50.30
CA CYS A 268 -1.46 -18.20 -49.13
C CYS A 268 -2.34 -19.45 -49.24
N ARG A 269 -2.92 -19.71 -50.42
CA ARG A 269 -3.77 -20.89 -50.68
C ARG A 269 -2.98 -22.19 -50.79
N GLY A 270 -1.72 -22.10 -51.19
CA GLY A 270 -0.86 -23.24 -51.52
C GLY A 270 0.40 -23.32 -50.66
N ALA A 271 0.37 -22.85 -49.41
CA ALA A 271 1.56 -22.76 -48.57
C ALA A 271 2.29 -24.11 -48.36
N ASP A 272 1.55 -25.23 -48.35
CA ASP A 272 2.09 -26.60 -48.19
C ASP A 272 2.34 -27.31 -49.54
N SER A 273 2.15 -26.60 -50.65
CA SER A 273 2.36 -27.14 -51.99
C SER A 273 3.85 -27.24 -52.30
N PRO A 274 4.30 -28.24 -53.09
CA PRO A 274 5.64 -28.24 -53.67
C PRO A 274 5.96 -26.98 -54.50
N ARG A 275 4.93 -26.21 -54.90
CA ARG A 275 5.05 -24.96 -55.64
C ARG A 275 5.25 -23.73 -54.74
N ALA A 276 5.09 -23.85 -53.43
CA ALA A 276 5.22 -22.72 -52.50
C ALA A 276 6.59 -22.05 -52.58
N GLY A 277 7.67 -22.84 -52.72
CA GLY A 277 9.03 -22.31 -52.89
C GLY A 277 9.21 -21.48 -54.18
N VAL A 278 8.48 -21.81 -55.24
CA VAL A 278 8.51 -21.07 -56.51
C VAL A 278 7.79 -19.73 -56.35
N PHE A 279 6.61 -19.71 -55.73
CA PHE A 279 5.92 -18.44 -55.47
C PHE A 279 6.69 -17.55 -54.50
N ARG A 280 7.32 -18.14 -53.48
CA ARG A 280 8.18 -17.43 -52.53
C ARG A 280 9.35 -16.74 -53.23
N SER A 281 10.14 -17.48 -54.01
CA SER A 281 11.30 -16.90 -54.72
C SER A 281 10.90 -15.75 -55.65
N MET A 282 9.81 -15.91 -56.42
CA MET A 282 9.32 -14.84 -57.31
C MET A 282 8.89 -13.59 -56.53
N ILE A 283 8.16 -13.76 -55.42
CA ILE A 283 7.76 -12.62 -54.58
C ILE A 283 8.99 -11.94 -53.96
N GLN A 284 10.01 -12.69 -53.53
CA GLN A 284 11.25 -12.13 -52.98
C GLN A 284 12.03 -11.34 -54.04
N GLU A 285 12.13 -11.85 -55.27
CA GLU A 285 12.80 -11.16 -56.38
C GLU A 285 12.10 -9.83 -56.72
N ASP A 286 10.76 -9.83 -56.77
CA ASP A 286 9.99 -8.65 -57.19
C ASP A 286 9.78 -7.62 -56.06
N THR A 287 9.71 -8.08 -54.81
CA THR A 287 9.46 -7.21 -53.65
C THR A 287 10.73 -6.84 -52.89
N GLY A 288 11.76 -7.69 -52.90
CA GLY A 288 12.92 -7.57 -52.03
C GLY A 288 12.64 -7.99 -50.58
N ALA A 289 11.50 -8.64 -50.30
CA ALA A 289 11.18 -9.18 -48.99
C ALA A 289 12.11 -10.35 -48.63
N ASP A 290 12.46 -10.46 -47.35
CA ASP A 290 13.18 -11.61 -46.82
C ASP A 290 12.22 -12.74 -46.39
N ASP A 291 12.78 -13.91 -46.09
CA ASP A 291 11.98 -15.06 -45.63
C ASP A 291 11.23 -14.77 -44.34
N GLN A 292 11.82 -13.97 -43.45
CA GLN A 292 11.24 -13.63 -42.15
C GLN A 292 9.95 -12.81 -42.32
N LEU A 293 9.95 -11.83 -43.23
CA LEU A 293 8.77 -11.04 -43.55
C LEU A 293 7.69 -11.90 -44.23
N LEU A 294 8.06 -12.77 -45.17
CA LEU A 294 7.09 -13.64 -45.84
C LEU A 294 6.45 -14.64 -44.88
N ASP A 295 7.24 -15.20 -43.94
CA ASP A 295 6.75 -16.10 -42.91
C ASP A 295 5.78 -15.40 -41.96
N ALA A 296 6.11 -14.18 -41.52
CA ALA A 296 5.25 -13.39 -40.66
C ALA A 296 3.91 -13.03 -41.34
N LEU A 297 3.95 -12.57 -42.59
CA LEU A 297 2.75 -12.20 -43.36
C LEU A 297 1.90 -13.43 -43.69
N LEU A 298 2.52 -14.56 -44.02
CA LEU A 298 1.79 -15.82 -44.26
C LEU A 298 1.11 -16.33 -43.00
N ALA A 299 1.78 -16.24 -41.85
CA ALA A 299 1.22 -16.63 -40.56
C ALA A 299 0.00 -15.77 -40.20
N GLU A 300 0.06 -14.46 -40.46
CA GLU A 300 -1.04 -13.52 -40.26
C GLU A 300 -2.25 -13.84 -41.15
N GLU A 301 -2.05 -14.03 -42.47
CA GLU A 301 -3.15 -14.25 -43.43
C GLU A 301 -3.77 -15.65 -43.35
N THR A 302 -2.99 -16.66 -42.96
CA THR A 302 -3.46 -18.05 -42.88
C THR A 302 -3.83 -18.50 -41.46
N GLY A 303 -3.56 -17.66 -40.45
CA GLY A 303 -3.78 -17.97 -39.04
C GLY A 303 -2.90 -19.10 -38.50
N ARG A 304 -1.79 -19.42 -39.18
CA ARG A 304 -0.87 -20.50 -38.84
C ARG A 304 0.31 -19.96 -38.02
N PRO A 305 0.81 -20.71 -37.02
CA PRO A 305 2.02 -20.31 -36.30
C PRO A 305 3.23 -20.32 -37.25
N VAL A 306 4.10 -19.31 -37.14
CA VAL A 306 5.38 -19.25 -37.86
C VAL A 306 6.18 -20.51 -37.52
N SER A 307 6.42 -21.38 -38.51
CA SER A 307 7.22 -22.58 -38.31
C SER A 307 8.68 -22.20 -38.29
N SER A 308 9.31 -22.23 -37.11
CA SER A 308 10.75 -22.04 -36.97
C SER A 308 11.49 -23.23 -37.60
N ALA A 309 11.94 -23.11 -38.85
CA ALA A 309 12.77 -24.12 -39.49
C ALA A 309 14.23 -24.05 -38.97
N THR A 310 14.54 -25.01 -38.10
CA THR A 310 15.81 -25.76 -37.98
C THR A 310 17.13 -25.03 -38.28
N SER A 311 17.79 -24.53 -37.23
CA SER A 311 19.25 -24.36 -37.24
C SER A 311 19.92 -25.73 -37.19
N THR A 312 20.55 -26.16 -38.27
CA THR A 312 21.55 -27.25 -38.26
C THR A 312 22.81 -26.79 -37.54
N GLY A 313 22.76 -26.81 -36.21
CA GLY A 313 23.93 -26.69 -35.33
C GLY A 313 24.29 -28.07 -34.81
N THR A 314 25.47 -28.57 -35.18
CA THR A 314 26.09 -29.79 -34.68
C THR A 314 26.01 -29.86 -33.15
N GLY A 315 25.26 -30.83 -32.63
CA GLY A 315 25.13 -31.09 -31.21
C GLY A 315 26.47 -31.56 -30.62
N THR A 316 26.99 -30.77 -29.68
CA THR A 316 27.89 -31.28 -28.63
C THR A 316 27.09 -31.22 -27.34
N GLU A 317 26.74 -32.39 -26.82
CA GLU A 317 25.92 -32.59 -25.62
C GLU A 317 26.70 -32.19 -24.35
N PRO A 318 26.19 -31.30 -23.48
CA PRO A 318 26.73 -31.15 -22.14
C PRO A 318 26.07 -32.16 -21.18
N PRO A 319 26.81 -32.67 -20.17
CA PRO A 319 26.40 -33.82 -19.39
C PRO A 319 25.22 -33.52 -18.45
N ARG A 320 24.30 -34.47 -18.37
CA ARG A 320 23.20 -34.50 -17.39
C ARG A 320 23.76 -34.74 -15.99
N VAL A 321 23.71 -33.74 -15.11
CA VAL A 321 23.92 -33.92 -13.67
C VAL A 321 22.59 -34.38 -13.05
N GLY A 322 22.53 -35.67 -12.72
CA GLY A 322 21.44 -36.25 -11.95
C GLY A 322 21.59 -35.91 -10.47
N TRP A 323 20.56 -35.29 -9.89
CA TRP A 323 20.47 -35.10 -8.45
C TRP A 323 19.88 -36.37 -7.83
N ARG A 324 20.74 -37.20 -7.22
CA ARG A 324 20.31 -38.24 -6.28
C ARG A 324 19.96 -37.57 -4.96
N LEU A 325 18.72 -37.77 -4.51
CA LEU A 325 18.36 -37.72 -3.10
C LEU A 325 18.97 -38.95 -2.43
N ASP A 326 19.82 -38.75 -1.43
CA ASP A 326 20.08 -39.78 -0.43
C ASP A 326 19.86 -39.18 0.96
N SER A 327 19.07 -39.93 1.72
CA SER A 327 18.66 -39.73 3.09
C SER A 327 19.83 -39.92 4.06
N MET A 328 19.95 -39.03 5.05
CA MET A 328 20.31 -39.33 6.45
C MET A 328 19.95 -38.12 7.32
#